data_AF-A0A1X7LLV5-F1
#
_entry.id   AF-A0A1X7LLV5-F1
#
_cell.length_a   1.000
_cell.length_b   1.000
_cell.length_c   1.000
_cell.angle_alpha   90.00
_cell.angle_beta   90.00
_cell.angle_gamma   90.00
#
_symmetry.space_group_name_H-M   'P 1'
#
loop_
_entity.id
_entity.type
_entity.pdbx_description
1 polymer ?
#
loop_
_entity_poly.entity_id
_entity_poly.type
_entity_poly.pdbx_seq_one_letter_code
_entity_poly.pdbx_strand_id
1 'polypeptide(L)'
;MAYMNFLKKLQCNDSQFNLCCAFFFTLINALFIHRSWQLIAPDSLRSWLFAASVPVVLFCAWLTIFSVVNLPWLRKPVLVFLLIGCAVSNYFMFTYGAVIDKNMMVNVFETNSQQAKTFVTPQLVSWLALLGIIPALLLSLVKVQPARWRHTVLTRLVSILAGLLVIILVASVFYKDYTSLFRSNKSVMKMVTPANYISAISRYGKKRWFSDAHKD
;
A
#
# COMPACT_ATOMS: atom_id res chain seq x y z
N MET A 1 -17.65 29.35 -9.29
CA MET A 1 -16.46 29.69 -10.10
C MET A 1 -15.15 29.16 -9.50
N ALA A 2 -14.90 29.29 -8.18
CA ALA A 2 -13.71 28.75 -7.50
C ALA A 2 -13.54 27.22 -7.60
N TYR A 3 -14.62 26.45 -7.46
CA TYR A 3 -14.61 24.98 -7.63
C TYR A 3 -14.14 24.54 -9.02
N MET A 4 -14.55 25.26 -10.07
CA MET A 4 -14.20 24.95 -11.46
C MET A 4 -12.74 25.30 -11.78
N ASN A 5 -12.19 26.35 -11.14
CA ASN A 5 -10.76 26.69 -11.21
C ASN A 5 -9.88 25.74 -10.39
N PHE A 6 -10.36 25.24 -9.25
CA PHE A 6 -9.66 24.22 -8.45
C PHE A 6 -9.51 22.90 -9.23
N LEU A 7 -10.59 22.45 -9.88
CA LEU A 7 -10.56 21.25 -10.74
C LEU A 7 -9.71 21.41 -12.01
N LYS A 8 -9.51 22.64 -12.50
CA LYS A 8 -8.59 22.92 -13.62
C LYS A 8 -7.11 22.86 -13.19
N LYS A 9 -6.79 23.23 -11.93
CA LYS A 9 -5.43 23.10 -11.37
C LYS A 9 -5.03 21.66 -11.05
N LEU A 10 -5.99 20.77 -10.76
CA LEU A 10 -5.76 19.35 -10.50
C LEU A 10 -5.70 18.51 -11.78
N GLN A 11 -4.95 18.98 -12.77
CA GLN A 11 -4.68 18.25 -14.00
C GLN A 11 -3.26 17.69 -13.95
N CYS A 12 -3.12 16.38 -14.12
CA CYS A 12 -1.82 15.74 -14.16
C CYS A 12 -1.74 14.73 -15.31
N ASN A 13 -0.51 14.47 -15.75
CA ASN A 13 -0.23 13.43 -16.72
C ASN A 13 -0.25 12.04 -16.03
N ASP A 14 -0.43 10.97 -16.80
CA ASP A 14 -0.53 9.59 -16.27
C ASP A 14 0.67 9.22 -15.39
N SER A 15 1.87 9.56 -15.85
CA SER A 15 3.12 9.31 -15.11
C SER A 15 3.22 10.11 -13.81
N GLN A 16 2.80 11.37 -13.82
CA GLN A 16 2.78 12.21 -12.60
C GLN A 16 1.79 11.65 -11.59
N PHE A 17 0.62 11.18 -12.05
CA PHE A 17 -0.35 10.53 -11.19
C PHE A 17 0.21 9.26 -10.56
N ASN A 18 0.90 8.40 -11.32
CA ASN A 18 1.52 7.18 -10.78
C ASN A 18 2.62 7.50 -9.77
N LEU A 19 3.43 8.53 -10.01
CA LEU A 19 4.44 9.01 -9.07
C LEU A 19 3.81 9.52 -7.77
N CYS A 20 2.77 10.34 -7.86
CA CYS A 20 2.03 10.81 -6.68
C CYS A 20 1.41 9.65 -5.89
N CYS A 21 0.83 8.66 -6.59
CA CYS A 21 0.28 7.47 -5.94
C CYS A 21 1.39 6.66 -5.25
N ALA A 22 2.51 6.41 -5.92
CA ALA A 22 3.64 5.69 -5.35
C ALA A 22 4.21 6.39 -4.11
N PHE A 23 4.35 7.72 -4.18
CA PHE A 23 4.79 8.53 -3.06
C PHE A 23 3.82 8.44 -1.89
N PHE A 24 2.52 8.65 -2.16
CA PHE A 24 1.50 8.60 -1.13
C PHE A 24 1.39 7.23 -0.46
N PHE A 25 1.43 6.13 -1.23
CA PHE A 25 1.43 4.78 -0.68
C PHE A 25 2.71 4.47 0.10
N THR A 26 3.86 5.05 -0.28
CA THR A 26 5.08 4.95 0.52
C THR A 26 4.90 5.63 1.88
N LEU A 27 4.30 6.82 1.91
CA LEU A 27 4.01 7.55 3.15
C LEU A 27 3.00 6.82 4.05
N ILE A 28 1.96 6.21 3.46
CA ILE A 28 1.01 5.38 4.21
C ILE A 28 1.72 4.23 4.94
N ASN A 29 2.78 3.70 4.34
CA ASN A 29 3.61 2.66 4.94
C ASN A 29 4.69 3.20 5.89
N ALA A 30 4.55 4.43 6.40
CA ALA A 30 5.48 5.00 7.38
C ALA A 30 5.66 4.11 8.61
N LEU A 31 4.61 3.43 9.07
CA LEU A 31 4.72 2.50 10.20
C LEU A 31 5.65 1.32 9.88
N PHE A 32 5.55 0.75 8.68
CA PHE A 32 6.46 -0.30 8.21
C PHE A 32 7.90 0.22 8.10
N ILE A 33 8.10 1.43 7.55
CA ILE A 33 9.43 2.04 7.41
C ILE A 33 10.04 2.27 8.79
N HIS A 34 9.27 2.84 9.73
CA HIS A 34 9.72 3.10 11.09
C HIS A 34 10.09 1.81 11.83
N ARG A 35 9.26 0.76 11.76
CA ARG A 35 9.59 -0.56 12.35
C ARG A 35 10.82 -1.19 11.71
N SER A 36 10.99 -1.03 10.40
CA SER A 36 12.20 -1.51 9.71
C SER A 36 13.45 -0.80 10.22
N TRP A 37 13.41 0.52 10.38
CA TRP A 37 14.54 1.30 10.93
C TRP A 37 14.85 0.93 12.39
N GLN A 38 13.84 0.68 13.22
CA GLN A 38 14.04 0.20 14.60
C GLN A 38 14.77 -1.15 14.63
N LEU A 39 14.44 -2.07 13.71
CA LEU A 39 15.09 -3.38 13.63
C LEU A 39 16.49 -3.33 13.03
N ILE A 40 16.72 -2.42 12.07
CA ILE A 40 18.04 -2.21 11.49
C ILE A 40 18.99 -1.58 12.51
N ALA A 41 18.46 -0.72 13.41
CA ALA A 41 19.21 -0.01 14.44
C ALA A 41 20.53 0.59 13.90
N PRO A 42 20.44 1.54 12.94
CA PRO A 42 21.61 1.96 12.16
C PRO A 42 22.66 2.66 13.02
N ASP A 43 23.84 2.04 13.06
CA ASP A 43 25.03 2.41 13.83
C ASP A 43 26.23 2.84 12.97
N SER A 44 26.18 2.57 11.66
CA SER A 44 27.25 2.80 10.70
C SER A 44 26.72 3.43 9.42
N LEU A 45 27.60 4.01 8.60
CA LEU A 45 27.18 4.60 7.31
C LEU A 45 26.50 3.58 6.40
N ARG A 46 26.96 2.32 6.39
CA ARG A 46 26.35 1.26 5.60
C ARG A 46 24.94 0.91 6.10
N SER A 47 24.73 0.81 7.41
CA SER A 47 23.40 0.50 7.97
C SER A 47 22.44 1.68 7.81
N TRP A 48 22.93 2.93 7.83
CA TRP A 48 22.15 4.11 7.44
C TRP A 48 21.74 4.10 5.96
N LEU A 49 22.65 3.76 5.05
CA LEU A 49 22.33 3.63 3.62
C LEU A 49 21.31 2.51 3.37
N PHE A 50 21.44 1.38 4.08
CA PHE A 50 20.45 0.30 4.02
C PHE A 50 19.09 0.73 4.58
N ALA A 51 19.07 1.43 5.71
CA ALA A 51 17.84 2.00 6.26
C ALA A 51 17.17 2.94 5.24
N ALA A 52 17.93 3.86 4.64
CA ALA A 52 17.43 4.78 3.62
C ALA A 52 16.96 4.07 2.33
N SER A 53 17.50 2.89 2.02
CA SER A 53 17.08 2.13 0.84
C SER A 53 15.69 1.50 0.99
N VAL A 54 15.21 1.25 2.22
CA VAL A 54 13.87 0.69 2.49
C VAL A 54 12.73 1.53 1.86
N PRO A 55 12.58 2.84 2.16
CA PRO A 55 11.54 3.67 1.55
C PRO A 55 11.73 3.83 0.03
N VAL A 56 12.99 3.84 -0.46
CA VAL A 56 13.29 3.94 -1.90
C VAL A 56 12.80 2.70 -2.65
N VAL A 57 13.14 1.51 -2.16
CA VAL A 57 12.67 0.23 -2.74
C VAL A 57 11.15 0.14 -2.69
N LEU A 58 10.54 0.56 -1.58
CA LEU A 58 9.09 0.56 -1.43
C LEU A 58 8.42 1.51 -2.43
N PHE A 59 8.95 2.72 -2.62
CA PHE A 59 8.48 3.67 -3.62
C PHE A 59 8.58 3.11 -5.05
N CYS A 60 9.73 2.54 -5.40
CA CYS A 60 9.95 1.93 -6.72
C CYS A 60 9.02 0.74 -6.96
N ALA A 61 8.72 -0.06 -5.93
CA ALA A 61 7.77 -1.15 -6.01
C ALA A 61 6.35 -0.63 -6.28
N TRP A 62 5.90 0.39 -5.54
CA TRP A 62 4.59 1.00 -5.79
C TRP A 62 4.49 1.66 -7.16
N LEU A 63 5.53 2.37 -7.59
CA LEU A 63 5.59 2.98 -8.91
C LEU A 63 5.43 1.94 -10.02
N THR A 64 6.12 0.80 -9.88
CA THR A 64 6.02 -0.32 -10.82
C THR A 64 4.60 -0.88 -10.84
N ILE A 65 4.03 -1.18 -9.66
CA ILE A 65 2.66 -1.74 -9.54
C ILE A 65 1.63 -0.78 -10.14
N PHE A 66 1.64 0.50 -9.78
CA PHE A 66 0.68 1.46 -10.33
C PHE A 66 0.88 1.69 -11.82
N SER A 67 2.12 1.67 -12.33
CA SER A 67 2.35 1.78 -13.78
C SER A 67 1.75 0.62 -14.57
N VAL A 68 1.63 -0.57 -13.97
CA VAL A 68 0.95 -1.74 -14.55
C VAL A 68 -0.58 -1.68 -14.35
N VAL A 69 -1.03 -1.47 -13.12
CA VAL A 69 -2.43 -1.70 -12.69
C VAL A 69 -3.35 -0.52 -13.00
N ASN A 70 -2.81 0.70 -13.14
CA ASN A 70 -3.61 1.93 -13.15
C ASN A 70 -4.31 2.17 -14.50
N LEU A 71 -5.24 1.31 -14.87
CA LEU A 71 -6.05 1.42 -16.09
C LEU A 71 -7.02 2.60 -15.98
N PRO A 72 -7.24 3.38 -17.06
CA PRO A 72 -7.94 4.64 -17.00
C PRO A 72 -9.38 4.56 -16.48
N TRP A 73 -10.03 3.40 -16.64
CA TRP A 73 -11.39 3.11 -16.18
C TRP A 73 -11.44 2.56 -14.73
N LEU A 74 -10.47 1.74 -14.33
CA LEU A 74 -10.43 1.09 -13.00
C LEU A 74 -9.67 1.88 -11.93
N ARG A 75 -8.85 2.85 -12.32
CA ARG A 75 -7.95 3.57 -11.39
C ARG A 75 -8.64 4.17 -10.17
N LYS A 76 -9.76 4.85 -10.37
CA LYS A 76 -10.47 5.56 -9.28
C LYS A 76 -11.07 4.58 -8.26
N PRO A 77 -11.93 3.62 -8.65
CA PRO A 77 -12.50 2.69 -7.67
C PRO A 77 -11.43 1.83 -6.99
N VAL A 78 -10.41 1.40 -7.73
CA VAL A 78 -9.29 0.63 -7.16
C VAL A 78 -8.56 1.44 -6.11
N LEU A 79 -8.19 2.70 -6.39
CA LEU A 79 -7.50 3.54 -5.40
C LEU A 79 -8.34 3.81 -4.15
N VAL A 80 -9.64 4.08 -4.30
CA VAL A 80 -10.53 4.27 -3.15
C VAL A 80 -10.56 3.03 -2.27
N PHE A 81 -10.77 1.86 -2.87
CA PHE A 81 -10.75 0.59 -2.15
C PHE A 81 -9.39 0.36 -1.47
N LEU A 82 -8.30 0.62 -2.20
CA LEU A 82 -6.96 0.41 -1.70
C LEU A 82 -6.67 1.28 -0.46
N LEU A 83 -7.06 2.55 -0.51
CA LEU A 83 -6.82 3.53 0.55
C LEU A 83 -7.67 3.27 1.79
N ILE A 84 -8.93 2.90 1.62
CA ILE A 84 -9.77 2.53 2.76
C ILE A 84 -9.18 1.29 3.45
N GLY A 85 -8.78 0.26 2.68
CA GLY A 85 -8.12 -0.92 3.22
C GLY A 85 -6.81 -0.61 3.94
N CYS A 86 -6.00 0.30 3.39
CA CYS A 86 -4.78 0.80 4.04
C CYS A 86 -5.08 1.52 5.35
N ALA A 87 -6.09 2.40 5.39
CA ALA A 87 -6.45 3.16 6.59
C ALA A 87 -6.94 2.25 7.71
N VAL A 88 -7.80 1.27 7.38
CA VAL A 88 -8.22 0.21 8.33
C VAL A 88 -6.99 -0.54 8.84
N SER A 89 -6.16 -1.04 7.93
CA SER A 89 -4.97 -1.82 8.29
C SER A 89 -4.01 -1.05 9.18
N ASN A 90 -3.75 0.21 8.85
CA ASN A 90 -2.84 1.04 9.60
C ASN A 90 -3.39 1.37 10.99
N TYR A 91 -4.71 1.59 11.12
CA TYR A 91 -5.34 1.77 12.43
C TYR A 91 -5.14 0.54 13.32
N PHE A 92 -5.41 -0.66 12.81
CA PHE A 92 -5.25 -1.88 13.60
C PHE A 92 -3.79 -2.14 14.00
N MET A 93 -2.86 -1.91 13.09
CA MET A 93 -1.42 -2.04 13.37
C MET A 93 -0.93 -1.00 14.38
N PHE A 94 -1.45 0.23 14.33
CA PHE A 94 -1.03 1.30 15.22
C PHE A 94 -1.63 1.15 16.62
N THR A 95 -2.94 0.90 16.71
CA THR A 95 -3.68 0.87 17.98
C THR A 95 -3.47 -0.43 18.74
N TYR A 96 -3.41 -1.57 18.05
CA TYR A 96 -3.36 -2.89 18.69
C TYR A 96 -2.02 -3.61 18.47
N GLY A 97 -1.09 -3.04 17.70
CA GLY A 97 0.15 -3.73 17.29
C GLY A 97 -0.10 -4.95 16.40
N ALA A 98 -1.35 -5.20 16.02
CA ALA A 98 -1.77 -6.41 15.35
C ALA A 98 -1.70 -6.21 13.84
N VAL A 99 -0.89 -7.03 13.17
CA VAL A 99 -0.83 -7.06 11.72
C VAL A 99 -2.08 -7.75 11.21
N ILE A 100 -2.82 -7.09 10.30
CA ILE A 100 -3.97 -7.72 9.65
C ILE A 100 -3.49 -8.96 8.89
N ASP A 101 -3.77 -10.11 9.47
CA ASP A 101 -3.48 -11.42 8.91
C ASP A 101 -4.75 -12.26 8.81
N LYS A 102 -4.60 -13.49 8.35
CA LYS A 102 -5.71 -14.44 8.21
C LYS A 102 -6.44 -14.67 9.54
N ASN A 103 -5.71 -14.75 10.65
CA ASN A 103 -6.29 -15.06 11.95
C ASN A 103 -7.11 -13.86 12.46
N MET A 104 -6.63 -12.63 12.26
CA MET A 104 -7.43 -11.44 12.53
C MET A 104 -8.70 -11.39 11.67
N MET A 105 -8.62 -11.72 10.38
CA MET A 105 -9.82 -11.75 9.54
C MET A 105 -10.81 -12.81 10.02
N VAL A 106 -10.35 -14.04 10.29
CA VAL A 106 -11.17 -15.12 10.85
C VAL A 106 -11.83 -14.65 12.16
N ASN A 107 -11.08 -14.04 13.06
CA ASN A 107 -11.63 -13.50 14.30
C ASN A 107 -12.69 -12.40 14.02
N VAL A 108 -12.43 -11.45 13.13
CA VAL A 108 -13.42 -10.39 12.83
C VAL A 108 -14.69 -10.95 12.17
N PHE A 109 -14.57 -11.93 11.28
CA PHE A 109 -15.70 -12.48 10.51
C PHE A 109 -16.45 -13.62 11.23
N GLU A 110 -15.78 -14.40 12.08
CA GLU A 110 -16.40 -15.51 12.83
C GLU A 110 -16.90 -15.07 14.22
N THR A 111 -16.48 -13.91 14.75
CA THR A 111 -16.94 -13.48 16.09
C THR A 111 -18.36 -12.91 16.06
N ASN A 112 -19.14 -13.27 17.09
CA ASN A 112 -20.50 -12.81 17.35
C ASN A 112 -20.62 -11.26 17.25
N SER A 113 -21.70 -10.79 16.63
CA SER A 113 -21.88 -9.38 16.20
C SER A 113 -21.72 -8.31 17.30
N GLN A 114 -21.81 -8.69 18.57
CA GLN A 114 -21.54 -7.84 19.73
C GLN A 114 -20.06 -7.54 19.96
N GLN A 115 -19.14 -8.48 19.70
CA GLN A 115 -17.70 -8.24 19.88
C GLN A 115 -17.07 -7.55 18.67
N ALA A 116 -17.62 -7.77 17.47
CA ALA A 116 -17.20 -7.05 16.26
C ALA A 116 -17.43 -5.53 16.39
N LYS A 117 -18.53 -5.12 17.05
CA LYS A 117 -18.84 -3.70 17.33
C LYS A 117 -17.84 -3.06 18.31
N THR A 118 -17.21 -3.83 19.19
CA THR A 118 -16.18 -3.31 20.12
C THR A 118 -14.93 -2.81 19.39
N PHE A 119 -14.64 -3.34 18.19
CA PHE A 119 -13.55 -2.84 17.36
C PHE A 119 -13.90 -1.54 16.61
N VAL A 120 -15.20 -1.24 16.45
CA VAL A 120 -15.66 0.00 15.82
C VAL A 120 -15.72 1.10 16.88
N THR A 121 -14.57 1.74 17.10
CA THR A 121 -14.47 2.87 18.01
C THR A 121 -14.70 4.19 17.25
N PRO A 122 -15.14 5.26 17.93
CA PRO A 122 -15.15 6.61 17.34
C PRO A 122 -13.78 7.03 16.79
N GLN A 123 -12.70 6.54 17.40
CA GLN A 123 -11.33 6.75 16.94
C GLN A 123 -11.08 6.11 15.57
N LEU A 124 -11.54 4.87 15.34
CA LEU A 124 -11.48 4.22 14.03
C LEU A 124 -12.23 5.04 12.97
N VAL A 125 -13.44 5.53 13.29
CA VAL A 125 -14.24 6.33 12.35
C VAL A 125 -13.51 7.61 11.96
N SER A 126 -12.99 8.36 12.93
CA SER A 126 -12.20 9.57 12.66
C SER A 126 -10.92 9.26 11.87
N TRP A 127 -10.23 8.16 12.18
CA TRP A 127 -9.05 7.71 11.46
C TRP A 127 -9.37 7.39 9.99
N LEU A 128 -10.46 6.66 9.76
CA LEU A 128 -10.91 6.33 8.41
C LEU A 128 -11.34 7.56 7.63
N ALA A 129 -12.04 8.50 8.27
CA ALA A 129 -12.41 9.75 7.64
C ALA A 129 -11.17 10.55 7.19
N LEU A 130 -10.23 10.75 8.12
CA LEU A 130 -9.05 11.61 7.90
C LEU A 130 -7.98 10.98 6.99
N LEU A 131 -7.70 9.69 7.16
CA LEU A 131 -6.57 9.02 6.49
C LEU A 131 -7.00 8.05 5.37
N GLY A 132 -8.29 7.73 5.26
CA GLY A 132 -8.84 6.89 4.20
C GLY A 132 -9.69 7.67 3.21
N ILE A 133 -10.82 8.21 3.68
CA ILE A 133 -11.86 8.81 2.85
C ILE A 133 -11.40 10.15 2.27
N ILE A 134 -10.89 11.07 3.09
CA ILE A 134 -10.45 12.39 2.60
C ILE A 134 -9.36 12.24 1.53
N PRO A 135 -8.27 11.46 1.73
CA PRO A 135 -7.26 11.28 0.69
C PRO A 135 -7.78 10.57 -0.55
N ALA A 136 -8.68 9.60 -0.40
CA ALA A 136 -9.32 8.93 -1.53
C ALA A 136 -10.19 9.88 -2.37
N LEU A 137 -10.95 10.76 -1.71
CA LEU A 137 -11.72 11.81 -2.37
C LEU A 137 -10.79 12.78 -3.09
N LEU A 138 -9.75 13.30 -2.43
CA LEU A 138 -8.78 14.19 -3.05
C LEU A 138 -8.13 13.58 -4.30
N LEU A 139 -7.70 12.31 -4.24
CA LEU A 139 -7.12 11.61 -5.39
C LEU A 139 -8.15 11.34 -6.50
N SER A 140 -9.41 11.04 -6.15
CA SER A 140 -10.47 10.80 -7.14
C SER A 140 -10.93 12.08 -7.88
N LEU A 141 -10.75 13.25 -7.25
CA LEU A 141 -11.02 14.56 -7.83
C LEU A 141 -9.95 14.99 -8.84
N VAL A 142 -8.75 14.39 -8.81
CA VAL A 142 -7.69 14.66 -9.78
C VAL A 142 -8.13 14.22 -11.18
N LYS A 143 -8.06 15.15 -12.14
CA LYS A 143 -8.36 14.88 -13.54
C LYS A 143 -7.08 14.48 -14.26
N VAL A 144 -6.96 13.19 -14.57
CA VAL A 144 -5.84 12.70 -15.39
C VAL A 144 -6.14 13.00 -16.85
N GLN A 145 -5.28 13.78 -17.50
CA GLN A 145 -5.44 14.10 -18.92
C GLN A 145 -5.10 12.85 -19.77
N PRO A 146 -5.97 12.44 -20.70
CA PRO A 146 -5.67 11.33 -21.59
C PRO A 146 -4.62 11.77 -22.62
N ALA A 147 -3.40 11.22 -22.52
CA ALA A 147 -2.39 11.34 -23.55
C ALA A 147 -2.59 10.30 -24.66
N ARG A 148 -1.92 10.49 -25.81
CA ARG A 148 -1.88 9.49 -26.90
C ARG A 148 -1.48 8.14 -26.34
N TRP A 149 -2.23 7.08 -26.66
CA TRP A 149 -2.06 5.76 -26.05
C TRP A 149 -0.61 5.24 -26.13
N ARG A 150 0.08 5.45 -27.26
CA ARG A 150 1.50 5.06 -27.45
C ARG A 150 2.43 5.75 -26.46
N HIS A 151 2.23 7.05 -26.23
CA HIS A 151 3.04 7.81 -25.29
C HIS A 151 2.76 7.34 -23.86
N THR A 152 1.49 7.09 -23.50
CA THR A 152 1.11 6.55 -22.19
C THR A 152 1.73 5.17 -21.92
N VAL A 153 1.74 4.28 -22.92
CA VAL A 153 2.36 2.96 -22.80
C VAL A 153 3.88 3.10 -22.65
N LEU A 154 4.52 3.95 -23.46
CA LEU A 154 5.96 4.17 -23.39
C LEU A 154 6.39 4.72 -22.03
N THR A 155 5.69 5.74 -21.51
CA THR A 155 6.04 6.32 -20.21
C THR A 155 5.81 5.35 -19.05
N ARG A 156 4.78 4.49 -19.13
CA ARG A 156 4.57 3.41 -18.16
C ARG A 156 5.69 2.37 -18.20
N LEU A 157 6.10 1.95 -19.40
CA LEU A 157 7.21 1.01 -19.57
C LEU A 157 8.51 1.59 -19.01
N VAL A 158 8.80 2.87 -19.28
CA VAL A 158 9.97 3.55 -18.71
C VAL A 158 9.89 3.58 -17.17
N SER A 159 8.75 3.92 -16.58
CA SER A 159 8.57 3.92 -15.12
C SER A 159 8.77 2.52 -14.50
N ILE A 160 8.27 1.48 -15.15
CA ILE A 160 8.44 0.08 -14.73
C ILE A 160 9.91 -0.31 -14.78
N LEU A 161 10.58 -0.07 -15.90
CA LEU A 161 11.99 -0.42 -16.08
C LEU A 161 12.88 0.36 -15.10
N ALA A 162 12.62 1.66 -14.92
CA ALA A 162 13.35 2.48 -13.96
C ALA A 162 13.14 2.00 -12.51
N GLY A 163 11.90 1.68 -12.12
CA GLY A 163 11.59 1.14 -10.80
C GLY A 163 12.29 -0.19 -10.53
N LEU A 164 12.20 -1.13 -11.48
CA LEU A 164 12.85 -2.44 -11.39
C LEU A 164 14.37 -2.32 -11.36
N LEU A 165 14.95 -1.45 -12.19
CA LEU A 165 16.40 -1.21 -12.21
C LEU A 165 16.89 -0.74 -10.84
N VAL A 166 16.23 0.26 -10.23
CA VAL A 166 16.60 0.75 -8.89
C VAL A 166 16.49 -0.36 -7.85
N ILE A 167 15.42 -1.16 -7.88
CA ILE A 167 15.25 -2.29 -6.95
C ILE A 167 16.39 -3.30 -7.12
N ILE A 168 16.76 -3.66 -8.34
CA ILE A 168 17.84 -4.62 -8.62
C ILE A 168 19.19 -4.06 -8.16
N LEU A 169 19.47 -2.78 -8.41
CA LEU A 169 20.71 -2.13 -7.97
C LEU A 169 20.82 -2.07 -6.45
N VAL A 170 19.74 -1.73 -5.75
CA VAL A 170 19.73 -1.74 -4.28
C VAL A 170 19.86 -3.17 -3.75
N ALA A 171 19.15 -4.12 -4.35
CA ALA A 171 19.20 -5.51 -3.95
C ALA A 171 20.59 -6.11 -4.17
N SER A 172 21.32 -5.76 -5.23
CA SER A 172 22.67 -6.28 -5.45
C SER A 172 23.67 -5.80 -4.38
N VAL A 173 23.47 -4.60 -3.83
CA VAL A 173 24.32 -4.03 -2.77
C VAL A 173 23.93 -4.55 -1.38
N PHE A 174 22.64 -4.68 -1.08
CA PHE A 174 22.11 -4.97 0.27
C PHE A 174 21.37 -6.31 0.38
N TYR A 175 21.62 -7.26 -0.53
CA TYR A 175 20.91 -8.55 -0.59
C TYR A 175 20.90 -9.26 0.77
N LYS A 176 22.08 -9.40 1.39
CA LYS A 176 22.24 -10.09 2.67
C LYS A 176 21.45 -9.40 3.78
N ASP A 177 21.50 -8.07 3.84
CA ASP A 177 20.80 -7.27 4.84
C ASP A 177 19.28 -7.41 4.72
N TYR A 178 18.73 -7.34 3.49
CA TYR A 178 17.30 -7.58 3.25
C TYR A 178 16.87 -8.99 3.63
N THR A 179 17.67 -10.00 3.27
CA THR A 179 17.35 -11.39 3.63
C THR A 179 17.38 -11.59 5.14
N SER A 180 18.34 -11.00 5.86
CA SER A 180 18.41 -11.07 7.32
C SER A 180 17.21 -10.37 7.97
N LEU A 181 16.91 -9.14 7.56
CA LEU A 181 15.79 -8.36 8.08
C LEU A 181 14.47 -9.12 7.95
N PHE A 182 14.15 -9.63 6.76
CA PHE A 182 12.86 -10.28 6.51
C PHE A 182 12.80 -11.74 6.94
N ARG A 183 13.91 -12.50 6.95
CA ARG A 183 13.92 -13.87 7.49
C ARG A 183 13.74 -13.87 8.99
N SER A 184 14.43 -12.97 9.69
CA SER A 184 14.37 -12.84 11.14
C SER A 184 13.06 -12.17 11.59
N ASN A 185 12.50 -11.23 10.80
CA ASN A 185 11.33 -10.44 11.18
C ASN A 185 10.19 -10.54 10.15
N LYS A 186 9.65 -11.76 9.97
CA LYS A 186 8.53 -12.02 9.04
C LYS A 186 7.28 -11.17 9.33
N SER A 187 7.09 -10.73 10.58
CA SER A 187 5.99 -9.85 10.97
C SER A 187 6.06 -8.49 10.28
N VAL A 188 7.25 -7.89 10.20
CA VAL A 188 7.45 -6.58 9.56
C VAL A 188 7.20 -6.64 8.06
N MET A 189 7.61 -7.72 7.39
CA MET A 189 7.27 -7.93 5.97
C MET A 189 5.75 -7.93 5.73
N LYS A 190 4.96 -8.45 6.68
CA LYS A 190 3.49 -8.48 6.59
C LYS A 190 2.83 -7.15 6.93
N MET A 191 3.57 -6.13 7.35
CA MET A 191 3.03 -4.79 7.61
C MET A 191 2.82 -3.96 6.33
N VAL A 192 3.40 -4.40 5.20
CA VAL A 192 3.31 -3.67 3.94
C VAL A 192 1.86 -3.65 3.44
N THR A 193 1.25 -2.47 3.47
CA THR A 193 -0.10 -2.17 2.96
C THR A 193 -0.01 -1.61 1.54
N PRO A 194 -0.91 -1.94 0.61
CA PRO A 194 -2.10 -2.80 0.75
C PRO A 194 -1.87 -4.31 0.63
N ALA A 195 -0.63 -4.77 0.39
CA ALA A 195 -0.35 -6.18 0.11
C ALA A 195 -0.81 -7.13 1.23
N ASN A 196 -0.71 -6.69 2.48
CA ASN A 196 -1.10 -7.44 3.67
C ASN A 196 -2.58 -7.88 3.65
N TYR A 197 -3.52 -6.95 3.56
CA TYR A 197 -4.94 -7.26 3.61
C TYR A 197 -5.43 -7.89 2.30
N ILE A 198 -4.85 -7.54 1.14
CA ILE A 198 -5.16 -8.22 -0.13
C ILE A 198 -4.81 -9.71 -0.01
N SER A 199 -3.63 -10.02 0.54
CA SER A 199 -3.22 -11.40 0.75
C SER A 199 -4.08 -12.12 1.79
N ALA A 200 -4.54 -11.41 2.82
CA ALA A 200 -5.42 -11.96 3.84
C ALA A 200 -6.81 -12.29 3.26
N ILE A 201 -7.41 -11.37 2.49
CA ILE A 201 -8.69 -11.57 1.79
C ILE A 201 -8.61 -12.76 0.83
N SER A 202 -7.55 -12.81 0.01
CA SER A 202 -7.34 -13.90 -0.96
C SER A 202 -7.20 -15.26 -0.26
N ARG A 203 -6.41 -15.34 0.83
CA ARG A 203 -6.23 -16.59 1.60
C ARG A 203 -7.50 -17.03 2.32
N TYR A 204 -8.29 -16.08 2.82
CA TYR A 204 -9.57 -16.37 3.46
C TYR A 204 -10.58 -16.94 2.45
N GLY A 205 -10.75 -16.26 1.31
CA GLY A 205 -11.65 -16.72 0.24
C GLY A 205 -11.27 -18.12 -0.27
N LYS A 206 -9.97 -18.37 -0.47
CA LYS A 206 -9.46 -19.69 -0.85
C LYS A 206 -9.84 -20.76 0.19
N LYS A 207 -9.61 -20.53 1.48
CA LYS A 207 -9.92 -21.50 2.55
C LYS A 207 -11.41 -21.83 2.59
N ARG A 208 -12.29 -20.82 2.50
CA ARG A 208 -13.75 -21.02 2.52
C ARG A 208 -14.20 -21.89 1.35
N TRP A 209 -13.77 -21.55 0.13
CA TRP A 209 -14.13 -22.27 -1.09
C TRP A 209 -13.70 -23.75 -1.06
N PHE A 210 -12.47 -24.02 -0.62
CA PHE A 210 -11.99 -25.40 -0.50
C PHE A 210 -12.56 -26.17 0.71
N SER A 211 -13.01 -25.47 1.76
CA SER A 211 -13.66 -26.08 2.92
C SER A 211 -15.12 -26.46 2.65
N ASP A 212 -15.79 -25.78 1.72
CA ASP A 212 -17.12 -26.17 1.23
C ASP A 212 -17.02 -27.34 0.24
N ALA A 213 -15.98 -27.36 -0.60
CA ALA A 213 -15.76 -28.42 -1.59
C ALA A 213 -15.39 -29.81 -1.04
N HIS A 214 -15.25 -29.98 0.29
CA HIS A 214 -15.02 -31.28 0.95
C HIS A 214 -16.23 -31.71 1.83
N LYS A 215 -17.35 -31.00 1.71
CA LYS A 215 -18.62 -31.36 2.40
C LYS A 215 -19.64 -32.03 1.47
N ASP A 216 -19.27 -32.28 0.22
CA ASP A 216 -20.07 -33.01 -0.77
C ASP A 216 -19.52 -34.43 -0.97
#